data_AF-A0A3M1IPA6-F1
#
_entry.id   AF-A0A3M1IPA6-F1
#
_cell.length_a   1.000
_cell.length_b   1.000
_cell.length_c   1.000
_cell.angle_alpha   90.00
_cell.angle_beta   90.00
_cell.angle_gamma   90.00
#
_symmetry.space_group_name_H-M   'P 1'
#
loop_
_entity.id
_entity.type
_entity.pdbx_description
1 polymer ?
#
loop_
_entity_poly.entity_id
_entity_poly.type
_entity_poly.pdbx_seq_one_letter_code
_entity_poly.pdbx_strand_id
1 'polypeptide(L)' 'METRQRAGRHPGEWTLVAQFGEARLIRHVSGSLQLRGGTPADRAEAHDWIVRFLRQHRPKAAARA' A
#
# COMPACT_ATOMS: atom_id res chain seq x y z
N MET A 1 -26.98 -9.75 -27.63
CA MET A 1 -26.80 -8.36 -27.22
C MET A 1 -26.60 -8.31 -25.71
N GLU A 2 -25.40 -7.85 -25.35
CA GLU A 2 -25.00 -7.23 -24.07
C GLU A 2 -25.16 -8.03 -22.76
N THR A 3 -24.17 -8.89 -22.50
CA THR A 3 -23.76 -9.27 -21.15
C THR A 3 -23.39 -8.00 -20.38
N ARG A 4 -24.34 -7.48 -19.59
CA ARG A 4 -24.09 -6.40 -18.64
C ARG A 4 -23.16 -6.92 -17.55
N GLN A 5 -21.86 -6.86 -17.83
CA GLN A 5 -20.82 -6.89 -16.82
C GLN A 5 -21.10 -5.71 -15.89
N ARG A 6 -21.79 -5.97 -14.77
CA ARG A 6 -21.83 -5.04 -13.66
C ARG A 6 -20.40 -4.95 -13.17
N ALA A 7 -19.68 -3.95 -13.66
CA ALA A 7 -18.42 -3.53 -13.09
C ALA A 7 -18.70 -3.27 -11.61
N GLY A 8 -18.32 -4.21 -10.75
CA GLY A 8 -18.21 -4.00 -9.34
C GLY A 8 -17.17 -2.91 -9.16
N ARG A 9 -17.60 -1.65 -9.21
CA ARG A 9 -16.81 -0.52 -8.77
C ARG A 9 -16.76 -0.65 -7.26
N HIS A 10 -15.87 -1.52 -6.76
CA HIS A 10 -15.22 -1.23 -5.51
C HIS A 10 -14.29 -0.06 -5.85
N PRO A 11 -14.60 1.19 -5.48
CA PRO A 11 -13.56 2.21 -5.50
C PRO A 11 -12.46 1.67 -4.59
N GLY A 12 -11.38 1.17 -5.18
CA GLY A 12 -10.30 0.51 -4.47
C GLY A 12 -9.89 1.38 -3.29
N GLU A 13 -10.17 0.93 -2.08
CA GLU A 13 -9.87 1.64 -0.83
C GLU A 13 -8.37 1.94 -0.68
N TRP A 14 -7.56 1.33 -1.54
CA TRP A 14 -6.12 1.42 -1.55
C TRP A 14 -5.56 1.41 -2.98
N THR A 15 -4.46 2.11 -3.16
CA THR A 15 -3.65 2.15 -4.38
C THR A 15 -2.28 1.53 -4.09
N LEU A 16 -1.80 0.63 -4.95
CA LEU A 16 -0.44 0.11 -4.85
C LEU A 16 0.56 1.23 -5.18
N VAL A 17 1.51 1.47 -4.27
CA VAL A 17 2.56 2.49 -4.43
C VAL A 17 3.84 1.84 -4.95
N ALA A 18 4.25 0.73 -4.33
CA ALA A 18 5.49 0.01 -4.66
C ALA A 18 5.41 -1.45 -4.20
N GLN A 19 6.26 -2.30 -4.79
CA GLN A 19 6.41 -3.71 -4.43
C GLN A 19 7.90 -4.04 -4.26
N PHE A 20 8.23 -4.77 -3.19
CA PHE A 20 9.57 -5.23 -2.85
C PHE A 20 9.45 -6.74 -2.58
N GLY A 21 9.76 -7.55 -3.58
CA GLY A 21 9.49 -8.99 -3.52
C GLY A 21 8.01 -9.28 -3.18
N GLU A 22 7.78 -9.92 -2.03
CA GLU A 22 6.43 -10.23 -1.54
C GLU A 22 5.80 -9.09 -0.72
N ALA A 23 6.56 -8.05 -0.35
CA ALA A 23 6.06 -6.87 0.34
C ALA A 23 5.41 -5.90 -0.64
N ARG A 24 4.22 -5.40 -0.29
CA ARG A 24 3.47 -4.41 -1.07
C ARG A 24 3.19 -3.19 -0.21
N LEU A 25 3.68 -2.04 -0.66
CA LEU A 25 3.36 -0.75 -0.08
C LEU A 25 2.09 -0.22 -0.73
N ILE A 26 1.02 -0.11 0.05
CA ILE A 26 -0.27 0.40 -0.41
C ILE A 26 -0.57 1.75 0.28
N ARG A 27 -1.26 2.63 -0.45
CA ARG A 27 -1.78 3.89 0.06
C ARG A 27 -3.29 3.80 0.14
N HIS A 28 -3.85 3.95 1.34
CA HIS A 28 -5.28 4.03 1.54
C HIS A 28 -5.83 5.38 1.07
N VAL A 29 -7.13 5.42 0.75
CA VAL A 29 -7.86 6.67 0.43
C VAL A 29 -7.75 7.70 1.57
N SER A 30 -7.62 7.25 2.81
CA SER A 30 -7.37 8.11 3.99
C SER A 30 -5.99 8.79 3.98
N GLY A 31 -5.11 8.44 3.04
CA GLY A 31 -3.75 8.95 2.94
C GLY A 31 -2.71 8.14 3.72
N SER A 32 -3.14 7.16 4.51
CA SER A 32 -2.23 6.27 5.25
C SER A 32 -1.50 5.30 4.33
N LEU A 33 -0.20 5.10 4.58
CA LEU A 33 0.61 4.08 3.93
C LEU A 33 0.65 2.82 4.79
N GLN A 34 0.46 1.67 4.18
CA GLN A 34 0.53 0.38 4.85
C GLN A 34 1.40 -0.58 4.04
N LEU A 35 2.33 -1.26 4.71
CA LEU A 35 3.13 -2.33 4.13
C LEU A 35 2.47 -3.68 4.43
N ARG A 36 2.13 -4.45 3.40
CA ARG A 36 1.49 -5.77 3.51
C ARG A 36 2.36 -6.86 2.89
N GLY A 37 2.41 -8.03 3.54
CA GLY A 37 3.21 -9.16 3.08
C GLY A 37 4.71 -8.94 3.28
N GLY A 38 5.52 -9.75 2.60
CA GLY A 38 6.97 -9.68 2.62
C GLY A 38 7.64 -10.40 3.77
N THR A 39 8.83 -10.92 3.47
CA THR A 39 9.82 -11.38 4.45
C THR A 39 10.39 -10.20 5.25
N PRO A 40 11.11 -10.45 6.35
CA PRO A 40 11.83 -9.39 7.07
C PRO A 40 12.79 -8.60 6.17
N ALA A 41 13.42 -9.24 5.19
CA ALA A 41 14.30 -8.59 4.23
C ALA A 41 13.53 -7.64 3.30
N ASP A 42 12.43 -8.11 2.70
CA ASP A 42 11.57 -7.28 1.85
C ASP A 42 11.04 -6.05 2.60
N ARG A 43 10.72 -6.23 3.89
CA ARG A 43 10.25 -5.14 4.76
C ARG A 43 11.35 -4.14 5.08
N ALA A 44 12.58 -4.60 5.26
CA ALA A 44 13.73 -3.73 5.46
C ALA A 44 14.01 -2.88 4.21
N GLU A 45 13.95 -3.50 3.02
CA GLU A 45 14.10 -2.78 1.75
C GLU A 45 12.98 -1.75 1.54
N ALA A 46 11.72 -2.15 1.77
CA ALA A 46 10.60 -1.25 1.70
C ALA A 46 10.74 -0.07 2.67
N HIS A 47 11.22 -0.33 3.90
CA HIS A 47 11.42 0.70 4.90
C HIS A 47 12.53 1.67 4.50
N ASP A 48 13.68 1.17 4.03
CA ASP A 48 14.77 2.02 3.53
C ASP A 48 14.30 2.91 2.36
N TRP A 49 13.54 2.34 1.43
CA TRP A 49 12.93 3.10 0.33
C TRP A 49 11.95 4.18 0.85
N ILE A 50 11.04 3.84 1.78
CA ILE A 50 10.11 4.80 2.39
C ILE A 50 10.90 5.94 3.05
N VAL A 51 11.95 5.62 3.80
CA VAL A 51 12.78 6.63 4.45
C VAL A 51 13.52 7.49 3.42
N ARG A 52 13.96 6.95 2.29
CA ARG A 52 14.66 7.73 1.26
C ARG A 52 13.73 8.63 0.46
N PHE A 53 12.55 8.15 0.11
CA PHE A 53 11.67 8.80 -0.88
C PHE A 53 10.42 9.46 -0.28
N LEU A 54 9.97 9.00 0.89
CA LEU A 54 8.74 9.50 1.55
C LEU A 54 9.03 10.31 2.82
N ARG A 55 10.27 10.74 3.07
CA ARG A 55 10.69 11.56 4.22
C ARG A 55 9.88 12.87 4.43
N GLN A 56 9.02 13.24 3.49
CA GLN A 56 8.09 14.38 3.56
C GLN A 56 6.70 14.01 4.12
N HIS A 57 6.34 12.72 4.13
CA HIS A 57 5.08 12.22 4.65
C HIS A 57 5.33 11.53 5.99
N ARG A 58 5.16 12.28 7.10
CA ARG A 58 5.06 11.69 8.44
C ARG A 58 3.97 10.60 8.43
N PRO A 59 4.29 9.32 8.65
CA PRO A 59 3.25 8.32 8.83
C PRO A 59 2.58 8.59 10.18
N LYS A 60 1.26 8.82 10.20
CA LYS A 60 0.46 8.73 11.41
C LYS A 60 0.43 7.24 11.77
N ALA A 61 1.20 6.87 12.79
CA ALA A 61 1.37 5.49 13.24
C ALA A 61 0.01 4.77 13.26
N ALA A 62 -0.11 3.69 12.50
CA ALA A 62 -1.27 2.82 12.54
C ALA A 62 -1.35 2.20 13.94
N ALA A 63 -2.36 2.62 14.70
CA ALA A 63 -2.70 2.03 15.98
C ALA A 63 -3.00 0.54 15.78
N ARG A 64 -2.26 -0.30 16.52
CA ARG A 64 -2.60 -1.70 16.76
C ARG A 64 -3.94 -1.74 17.51
N ALA A 65 -4.91 -2.46 16.96
CA ALA A 65 -6.04 -3.03 17.69
C ALA A 65 -5.82 -4.55 17.75
#